data_AF-A0A933D3A4-F1
#
_entry.id   AF-A0A933D3A4-F1
#
_cell.length_a   1.000
_cell.length_b   1.000
_cell.length_c   1.000
_cell.angle_alpha   90.00
_cell.angle_beta   90.00
_cell.angle_gamma   90.00
#
_symmetry.space_group_name_H-M   'P 1'
#
loop_
_entity.id
_entity.type
_entity.pdbx_description
1 polymer ?
#
loop_
_entity_poly.entity_id
_entity_poly.type
_entity_poly.pdbx_seq_one_letter_code
_entity_poly.pdbx_strand_id
1 'polypeptide(L)'
;MNTCVIHIANRLKEYFLGSAATNDVSIFLCGGAGAQEGNFRRDIGDEIVAKRSKYRYLVFYPEDMFLELILGHQKYDLLTLENLLAQSVSAVVILLQSPGTFAELGAFSNHPFLKKKLIIVMDPKYRTSQSFINTGPIRHLRKETLSHVIFAKIVSENVDYLVKAISEAARDVGARNPPCKDLTNPIACYEFYLALLYVLDPMPRSAVSDLVRVMEPEKASVAETAAETVINGLVNNGDTLLVSGRLTVSKKGIETLLQAPRSDRRYEVLKGILSELRTMALNAMLRRQHKHFWGEAV
;
A
#
# COMPACT_ATOMS: atom_id res chain seq x y z
N MET A 1 -18.03 15.69 13.40
CA MET A 1 -17.91 14.22 13.53
C MET A 1 -18.32 13.76 14.93
N ASN A 2 -19.01 12.62 15.05
CA ASN A 2 -19.45 12.06 16.33
C ASN A 2 -18.29 11.45 17.13
N THR A 3 -18.26 11.70 18.44
CA THR A 3 -17.19 11.20 19.34
C THR A 3 -17.08 9.69 19.38
N CYS A 4 -18.19 8.96 19.21
CA CYS A 4 -18.20 7.49 19.11
C CYS A 4 -17.46 7.01 17.85
N VAL A 5 -17.67 7.67 16.71
CA VAL A 5 -16.97 7.35 15.44
C VAL A 5 -15.46 7.57 15.60
N ILE A 6 -15.07 8.70 16.18
CA ILE A 6 -13.65 9.02 16.45
C ILE A 6 -13.04 7.98 17.40
N HIS A 7 -13.76 7.58 18.46
CA HIS A 7 -13.28 6.58 19.40
C HIS A 7 -13.08 5.20 18.75
N ILE A 8 -14.05 4.74 17.94
CA ILE A 8 -13.93 3.50 17.15
C ILE A 8 -12.71 3.56 16.25
N ALA A 9 -12.57 4.65 15.49
CA ALA A 9 -11.48 4.81 14.55
C ALA A 9 -10.12 4.83 15.25
N ASN A 10 -9.99 5.48 16.41
CA ASN A 10 -8.76 5.47 17.19
C ASN A 10 -8.40 4.07 17.72
N ARG A 11 -9.38 3.31 18.23
CA ARG A 11 -9.16 1.92 18.67
C ARG A 11 -8.70 1.01 17.52
N LEU A 12 -9.30 1.15 16.35
CA LEU A 12 -8.89 0.42 15.15
C LEU A 12 -7.50 0.86 14.65
N LYS A 13 -7.22 2.16 14.64
CA LYS A 13 -5.91 2.72 14.27
C LYS A 13 -4.82 2.16 15.18
N GLU A 14 -5.04 2.12 16.49
CA GLU A 14 -4.09 1.52 17.43
C GLU A 14 -3.84 0.04 17.14
N TYR A 15 -4.89 -0.73 16.81
CA TYR A 15 -4.75 -2.15 16.50
C TYR A 15 -3.98 -2.41 15.20
N PHE A 16 -4.35 -1.73 14.11
CA PHE A 16 -3.80 -2.00 12.76
C PHE A 16 -2.50 -1.25 12.46
N LEU A 17 -2.37 -0.02 12.96
CA LEU A 17 -1.24 0.87 12.67
C LEU A 17 -0.31 1.06 13.88
N GLY A 18 -0.66 0.53 15.05
CA GLY A 18 0.15 0.64 16.26
C GLY A 18 1.50 -0.07 16.17
N SER A 19 2.34 0.19 17.17
CA SER A 19 3.76 -0.20 17.26
C SER A 19 4.04 -1.71 17.28
N ALA A 20 3.03 -2.58 17.19
CA ALA A 20 3.30 -4.00 17.01
C ALA A 20 4.01 -4.19 15.67
N ALA A 21 5.27 -4.64 15.71
CA ALA A 21 6.06 -4.89 14.52
C ALA A 21 5.40 -5.98 13.67
N THR A 22 4.62 -5.57 12.67
CA THR A 22 4.31 -6.45 11.55
C THR A 22 5.62 -6.75 10.83
N ASN A 23 5.90 -8.03 10.58
CA ASN A 23 7.04 -8.44 9.75
C ASN A 23 6.70 -8.30 8.26
N ASP A 24 5.94 -7.26 7.91
CA ASP A 24 5.48 -7.06 6.55
C ASP A 24 6.57 -6.37 5.74
N VAL A 25 6.74 -6.81 4.50
CA VAL A 25 7.67 -6.24 3.53
C VAL A 25 6.87 -5.92 2.28
N SER A 26 6.49 -4.66 2.14
CA SER A 26 5.73 -4.17 0.98
C SER A 26 6.68 -3.72 -0.13
N ILE A 27 6.42 -4.18 -1.35
CA ILE A 27 7.27 -3.98 -2.52
C ILE A 27 6.43 -3.40 -3.64
N PHE A 28 6.85 -2.26 -4.20
CA PHE A 28 6.40 -1.88 -5.54
C PHE A 28 7.29 -2.56 -6.57
N LEU A 29 6.68 -3.28 -7.51
CA LEU A 29 7.40 -3.97 -8.58
C LEU A 29 7.12 -3.29 -9.92
N CYS A 30 8.09 -2.50 -10.38
CA CYS A 30 8.04 -1.70 -11.60
C CYS A 30 8.61 -2.46 -12.81
N GLY A 31 8.13 -2.09 -14.00
CA GLY A 31 8.54 -2.62 -15.30
C GLY A 31 7.44 -3.36 -16.05
N GLY A 32 7.77 -3.98 -17.18
CA GLY A 32 6.79 -4.73 -17.97
C GLY A 32 6.12 -3.89 -19.05
N ALA A 33 6.87 -3.43 -20.06
CA ALA A 33 6.35 -2.52 -21.08
C ALA A 33 5.43 -3.19 -22.12
N GLY A 34 5.32 -4.52 -22.09
CA GLY A 34 4.43 -5.29 -22.95
C GLY A 34 3.84 -6.50 -22.23
N ALA A 35 2.89 -7.20 -22.88
CA ALA A 35 2.15 -8.30 -22.27
C ALA A 35 3.06 -9.41 -21.71
N GLN A 36 4.10 -9.82 -22.44
CA GLN A 36 5.03 -10.86 -21.98
C GLN A 36 5.83 -10.42 -20.76
N GLU A 37 6.47 -9.25 -20.81
CA GLU A 37 7.24 -8.72 -19.68
C GLU A 37 6.35 -8.43 -18.46
N GLY A 38 5.11 -7.98 -18.71
CA GLY A 38 4.10 -7.74 -17.69
C GLY A 38 3.66 -9.02 -16.99
N ASN A 39 3.41 -10.09 -17.74
CA ASN A 39 3.10 -11.41 -17.18
C ASN A 39 4.28 -11.94 -16.36
N PHE A 40 5.51 -11.89 -16.91
CA PHE A 40 6.70 -12.31 -16.21
C PHE A 40 6.92 -11.54 -14.88
N ARG A 41 6.68 -10.23 -14.91
CA ARG A 41 6.72 -9.40 -13.70
C ARG A 41 5.67 -9.86 -12.67
N ARG A 42 4.45 -10.21 -13.12
CA ARG A 42 3.39 -10.73 -12.24
C ARG A 42 3.78 -12.08 -11.63
N ASP A 43 4.37 -12.98 -12.42
CA ASP A 43 4.86 -14.27 -11.94
C ASP A 43 5.92 -14.09 -10.83
N ILE A 44 6.88 -13.16 -11.00
CA ILE A 44 7.85 -12.82 -9.95
C ILE A 44 7.13 -12.31 -8.68
N GLY A 45 6.15 -11.44 -8.85
CA GLY A 45 5.38 -10.88 -7.75
C GLY A 45 4.65 -11.96 -6.94
N ASP A 46 3.99 -12.89 -7.65
CA ASP A 46 3.24 -13.99 -7.04
C ASP A 46 4.16 -14.95 -6.28
N GLU A 47 5.33 -15.28 -6.84
CA GLU A 47 6.33 -16.12 -6.17
C GLU A 47 6.95 -15.43 -4.93
N ILE A 48 7.12 -14.10 -4.96
CA ILE A 48 7.55 -13.33 -3.78
C ILE A 48 6.47 -13.42 -2.69
N VAL A 49 5.19 -13.26 -3.04
CA VAL A 49 4.07 -13.32 -2.08
C VAL A 49 3.90 -14.73 -1.49
N ALA A 50 4.08 -15.77 -2.32
CA ALA A 50 3.97 -17.18 -1.92
C ALA A 50 5.12 -17.65 -1.01
N LYS A 51 6.20 -16.85 -0.89
CA LYS A 51 7.39 -17.21 -0.13
C LYS A 51 7.08 -17.51 1.34
N ARG A 52 7.36 -18.74 1.75
CA ARG A 52 7.28 -19.15 3.18
C ARG A 52 8.43 -18.53 3.96
N SER A 53 8.10 -17.60 4.85
CA SER A 53 9.07 -16.82 5.62
C SER A 53 8.43 -16.32 6.92
N LYS A 54 9.26 -15.90 7.89
CA LYS A 54 8.78 -15.14 9.05
C LYS A 54 8.28 -13.73 8.69
N TYR A 55 8.60 -13.27 7.47
CA TYR A 55 8.12 -12.03 6.87
C TYR A 55 6.93 -12.30 5.95
N ARG A 56 5.95 -11.39 5.94
CA ARG A 56 4.84 -11.39 4.99
C ARG A 56 5.21 -10.42 3.86
N TYR A 57 5.40 -10.94 2.66
CA TYR A 57 5.64 -10.11 1.49
C TYR A 57 4.31 -9.68 0.86
N LEU A 58 4.24 -8.41 0.48
CA LEU A 58 3.11 -7.82 -0.23
C LEU A 58 3.67 -7.13 -1.47
N VAL A 59 3.25 -7.55 -2.65
CA VAL A 59 3.70 -6.97 -3.93
C VAL A 59 2.57 -6.15 -4.53
N PHE A 60 2.90 -4.93 -4.95
CA PHE A 60 1.97 -3.99 -5.54
C PHE A 60 2.54 -3.44 -6.86
N TYR A 61 1.64 -3.06 -7.76
CA TYR A 61 1.97 -2.41 -9.02
C TYR A 61 1.45 -0.96 -8.96
N PRO A 62 2.30 0.07 -9.05
CA PRO A 62 1.88 1.46 -8.92
C PRO A 62 0.70 1.85 -9.81
N GLU A 63 0.69 1.39 -11.06
CA GLU A 63 -0.36 1.65 -12.03
C GLU A 63 -1.70 1.04 -11.64
N ASP A 64 -1.71 -0.14 -11.00
CA ASP A 64 -2.93 -0.80 -10.53
C ASP A 64 -3.45 -0.09 -9.26
N MET A 65 -2.54 0.31 -8.38
CA MET A 65 -2.90 0.91 -7.08
C MET A 65 -3.41 2.36 -7.19
N PHE A 66 -2.88 3.12 -8.15
CA PHE A 66 -3.21 4.54 -8.32
C PHE A 66 -4.09 4.84 -9.54
N LEU A 67 -4.61 3.81 -10.22
CA LEU A 67 -5.36 3.96 -11.47
C LEU A 67 -6.47 5.03 -11.37
N GLU A 68 -7.28 4.99 -10.32
CA GLU A 68 -8.38 5.93 -10.12
C GLU A 68 -7.91 7.37 -9.83
N LEU A 69 -6.77 7.54 -9.14
CA LEU A 69 -6.20 8.87 -8.93
C LEU A 69 -5.67 9.46 -10.23
N ILE A 70 -5.15 8.62 -11.13
CA ILE A 70 -4.60 9.03 -12.42
C ILE A 70 -5.72 9.34 -13.42
N LEU A 71 -6.77 8.51 -13.44
CA LEU A 71 -7.91 8.64 -14.36
C LEU A 71 -8.98 9.63 -13.88
N GLY A 72 -8.97 10.00 -12.60
CA GLY A 72 -9.98 10.85 -11.96
C GLY A 72 -9.93 12.33 -12.38
N HIS A 73 -10.80 13.13 -11.75
CA HIS A 73 -10.93 14.57 -12.02
C HIS A 73 -9.66 15.37 -11.68
N GLN A 74 -8.90 14.92 -10.68
CA GLN A 74 -7.58 15.45 -10.38
C GLN A 74 -6.57 14.61 -11.15
N LYS A 75 -6.07 15.10 -12.28
CA LYS A 75 -5.12 14.39 -13.15
C LYS A 75 -3.75 14.28 -12.47
N TYR A 76 -3.61 13.40 -11.48
CA TYR A 76 -2.32 13.07 -10.90
C TYR A 76 -1.51 12.25 -11.89
N ASP A 77 -0.24 12.59 -12.08
CA ASP A 77 0.72 11.68 -12.70
C ASP A 77 1.50 10.91 -11.63
N LEU A 78 2.14 9.81 -12.02
CA LEU A 78 2.93 8.98 -11.10
C LEU A 78 4.08 9.76 -10.44
N LEU A 79 4.60 10.80 -11.10
CA LEU A 79 5.64 11.67 -10.55
C LEU A 79 5.10 12.50 -9.38
N THR A 80 3.87 12.99 -9.51
CA THR A 80 3.17 13.72 -8.44
C THR A 80 2.92 12.83 -7.22
N LEU A 81 2.82 11.51 -7.43
CA LEU A 81 2.60 10.51 -6.38
C LEU A 81 3.90 9.95 -5.79
N GLU A 82 5.09 10.45 -6.15
CA GLU A 82 6.38 9.94 -5.68
C GLU A 82 6.53 9.95 -4.15
N ASN A 83 6.01 10.99 -3.48
CA ASN A 83 6.04 11.06 -2.03
C ASN A 83 5.15 9.97 -1.41
N LEU A 84 3.96 9.74 -1.99
CA LEU A 84 3.05 8.70 -1.54
C LEU A 84 3.67 7.32 -1.76
N LEU A 85 4.27 7.09 -2.93
CA LEU A 85 5.05 5.89 -3.24
C LEU A 85 6.14 5.66 -2.19
N ALA A 86 6.95 6.68 -1.92
CA ALA A 86 8.09 6.60 -1.00
C ALA A 86 7.66 6.28 0.43
N GLN A 87 6.55 6.84 0.89
CA GLN A 87 6.06 6.64 2.25
C GLN A 87 5.37 5.28 2.41
N SER A 88 4.80 4.72 1.34
CA SER A 88 3.91 3.57 1.42
C SER A 88 4.61 2.21 1.52
N VAL A 89 5.79 2.06 0.89
CA VAL A 89 6.44 0.75 0.76
C VAL A 89 7.77 0.60 1.50
N SER A 90 8.12 -0.65 1.78
CA SER A 90 9.46 -1.04 2.25
C SER A 90 10.51 -0.88 1.14
N ALA A 91 10.19 -1.25 -0.10
CA ALA A 91 11.11 -1.16 -1.23
C ALA A 91 10.40 -0.91 -2.57
N VAL A 92 11.14 -0.33 -3.51
CA VAL A 92 10.74 -0.13 -4.91
C VAL A 92 11.72 -0.87 -5.79
N VAL A 93 11.24 -1.89 -6.49
CA VAL A 93 12.03 -2.74 -7.39
C VAL A 93 11.79 -2.30 -8.82
N ILE A 94 12.85 -2.01 -9.56
CA ILE A 94 12.79 -1.68 -10.99
C ILE A 94 13.44 -2.81 -11.78
N LEU A 95 12.64 -3.54 -12.57
CA LEU A 95 13.14 -4.47 -13.57
C LEU A 95 13.58 -3.68 -14.81
N LEU A 96 14.87 -3.34 -14.90
CA LEU A 96 15.39 -2.36 -15.86
C LEU A 96 15.51 -2.95 -17.28
N GLN A 97 14.38 -3.03 -18.00
CA GLN A 97 14.27 -3.71 -19.30
C GLN A 97 13.64 -2.87 -20.43
N SER A 98 13.02 -1.73 -20.12
CA SER A 98 12.25 -0.94 -21.09
C SER A 98 12.44 0.57 -20.94
N PRO A 99 12.09 1.38 -21.97
CA PRO A 99 12.17 2.84 -21.89
C PRO A 99 11.46 3.45 -20.67
N GLY A 100 10.29 2.89 -20.29
CA GLY A 100 9.56 3.33 -19.09
C GLY A 100 10.39 3.15 -17.82
N THR A 101 11.03 1.99 -17.65
CA THR A 101 11.87 1.72 -16.47
C THR A 101 13.16 2.55 -16.43
N PHE A 102 13.65 3.01 -17.59
CA PHE A 102 14.78 3.95 -17.65
C PHE A 102 14.35 5.33 -17.16
N ALA A 103 13.14 5.77 -17.52
CA ALA A 103 12.57 7.02 -17.03
C ALA A 103 12.29 6.95 -15.51
N GLU A 104 11.69 5.86 -15.03
CA GLU A 104 11.46 5.62 -13.59
C GLU A 104 12.78 5.62 -12.79
N LEU A 105 13.82 4.94 -13.29
CA LEU A 105 15.14 4.97 -12.67
C LEU A 105 15.68 6.41 -12.57
N GLY A 106 15.55 7.19 -13.64
CA GLY A 106 15.96 8.59 -13.66
C GLY A 106 15.22 9.42 -12.61
N ALA A 107 13.90 9.37 -12.61
CA ALA A 107 13.04 10.11 -11.68
C ALA A 107 13.28 9.70 -10.22
N PHE A 108 13.18 8.41 -9.92
CA PHE A 108 13.23 7.91 -8.54
C PHE A 108 14.64 8.00 -7.94
N SER A 109 15.69 7.93 -8.77
CA SER A 109 17.06 8.11 -8.27
C SER A 109 17.36 9.54 -7.83
N ASN A 110 16.63 10.52 -8.36
CA ASN A 110 16.75 11.92 -7.97
C ASN A 110 15.83 12.30 -6.79
N HIS A 111 14.77 11.52 -6.54
CA HIS A 111 13.82 11.79 -5.47
C HIS A 111 14.41 11.49 -4.07
N PRO A 112 14.38 12.44 -3.10
CA PRO A 112 15.12 12.35 -1.83
C PRO A 112 14.81 11.12 -0.97
N PHE A 113 13.57 10.64 -1.00
CA PHE A 113 13.11 9.52 -0.19
C PHE A 113 13.15 8.19 -0.97
N LEU A 114 12.74 8.21 -2.24
CA LEU A 114 12.67 7.00 -3.07
C LEU A 114 14.06 6.44 -3.33
N LYS A 115 15.07 7.29 -3.56
CA LYS A 115 16.43 6.84 -3.87
C LYS A 115 17.01 5.89 -2.83
N LYS A 116 16.56 5.99 -1.57
CA LYS A 116 16.99 5.11 -0.45
C LYS A 116 16.25 3.78 -0.40
N LYS A 117 15.17 3.64 -1.18
CA LYS A 117 14.28 2.49 -1.24
C LYS A 117 14.44 1.63 -2.50
N LEU A 118 15.35 1.99 -3.40
CA LEU A 118 15.48 1.37 -4.72
C LEU A 118 16.21 0.03 -4.70
N ILE A 119 15.71 -0.90 -5.50
CA ILE A 119 16.35 -2.15 -5.87
C ILE A 119 16.30 -2.24 -7.39
N ILE A 120 17.46 -2.16 -8.04
CA ILE A 120 17.55 -2.17 -9.49
C ILE A 120 17.96 -3.56 -9.95
N VAL A 121 17.16 -4.19 -10.79
CA VAL A 121 17.52 -5.46 -11.45
C VAL A 121 17.92 -5.14 -12.88
N MET A 122 19.13 -5.54 -13.29
CA MET A 122 19.63 -5.28 -14.63
C MET A 122 20.41 -6.47 -15.20
N ASP A 123 20.37 -6.64 -16.53
CA ASP A 123 21.08 -7.72 -17.21
C ASP A 123 22.61 -7.60 -16.96
N PRO A 124 23.29 -8.69 -16.56
CA PRO A 124 24.72 -8.71 -16.29
C PRO A 124 25.58 -8.16 -17.43
N LYS A 125 25.14 -8.26 -18.70
CA LYS A 125 25.89 -7.71 -19.84
C LYS A 125 26.09 -6.19 -19.76
N TYR A 126 25.23 -5.48 -19.01
CA TYR A 126 25.34 -4.04 -18.80
C TYR A 126 26.22 -3.67 -17.61
N ARG A 127 26.77 -4.63 -16.85
CA ARG A 127 27.54 -4.34 -15.63
C ARG A 127 28.75 -3.43 -15.83
N THR A 128 29.40 -3.52 -16.98
CA THR A 128 30.59 -2.75 -17.34
C THR A 128 30.36 -1.84 -18.55
N SER A 129 29.12 -1.70 -19.01
CA SER A 129 28.82 -0.89 -20.19
C SER A 129 29.10 0.59 -19.94
N GLN A 130 29.70 1.28 -20.91
CA GLN A 130 29.79 2.74 -20.89
C GLN A 130 28.44 3.31 -21.35
N SER A 131 27.54 3.50 -20.39
CA SER A 131 26.19 4.02 -20.62
C SER A 131 25.84 5.10 -19.61
N PHE A 132 24.96 6.04 -19.99
CA PHE A 132 24.45 7.05 -19.07
C PHE A 132 23.77 6.43 -17.84
N ILE A 133 23.11 5.27 -17.99
CA ILE A 133 22.53 4.52 -16.88
C ILE A 133 23.60 4.20 -15.82
N ASN A 134 24.75 3.65 -16.24
CA ASN A 134 25.83 3.28 -15.33
C ASN A 134 26.56 4.50 -14.74
N THR A 135 26.89 5.49 -15.56
CA THR A 135 27.67 6.66 -15.14
C THR A 135 26.84 7.71 -14.39
N GLY A 136 25.51 7.71 -14.61
CA GLY A 136 24.53 8.57 -13.97
C GLY A 136 23.82 7.89 -12.80
N PRO A 137 22.55 7.46 -12.94
CA PRO A 137 21.70 7.07 -11.81
C PRO A 137 22.27 5.90 -11.00
N ILE A 138 22.88 4.88 -11.63
CA ILE A 138 23.47 3.75 -10.88
C ILE A 138 24.66 4.20 -10.02
N ARG A 139 25.56 5.03 -10.58
CA ARG A 139 26.68 5.60 -9.83
C ARG A 139 26.20 6.54 -8.72
N HIS A 140 25.18 7.34 -8.99
CA HIS A 140 24.56 8.22 -8.00
C HIS A 140 24.00 7.43 -6.82
N LEU A 141 23.20 6.39 -7.09
CA LEU A 141 22.61 5.54 -6.05
C LEU A 141 23.66 4.86 -5.19
N ARG A 142 24.72 4.30 -5.79
CA ARG A 142 25.82 3.65 -5.06
C ARG A 142 26.61 4.61 -4.17
N LYS A 143 26.69 5.89 -4.54
CA LYS A 143 27.41 6.90 -3.78
C LYS A 143 26.58 7.42 -2.61
N GLU A 144 25.30 7.69 -2.85
CA GLU A 144 24.44 8.44 -1.92
C GLU A 144 23.58 7.54 -1.02
N THR A 145 23.47 6.25 -1.34
CA THR A 145 22.53 5.34 -0.67
C THR A 145 23.10 3.94 -0.54
N LEU A 146 22.40 3.10 0.23
CA LEU A 146 22.68 1.67 0.31
C LEU A 146 21.66 0.84 -0.49
N SER A 147 21.10 1.43 -1.54
CA SER A 147 20.20 0.78 -2.49
C SER A 147 20.91 -0.35 -3.23
N HIS A 148 20.15 -1.37 -3.63
CA HIS A 148 20.72 -2.59 -4.21
C HIS A 148 20.70 -2.54 -5.73
N VAL A 149 21.77 -3.06 -6.35
CA VAL A 149 21.83 -3.30 -7.80
C VAL A 149 22.12 -4.77 -8.02
N ILE A 150 21.12 -5.50 -8.50
CA ILE A 150 21.14 -6.94 -8.74
C ILE A 150 21.43 -7.16 -10.23
N PHE A 151 22.53 -7.86 -10.51
CA PHE A 151 22.89 -8.24 -11.88
C PHE A 151 22.38 -9.66 -12.16
N ALA A 152 21.24 -9.77 -12.85
CA ALA A 152 20.65 -11.04 -13.24
C ALA A 152 19.86 -10.88 -14.53
N LYS A 153 19.84 -11.93 -15.37
CA LYS A 153 18.98 -11.91 -16.56
C LYS A 153 17.53 -11.96 -16.11
N ILE A 154 16.70 -11.07 -16.65
CA ILE A 154 15.29 -10.92 -16.34
C ILE A 154 14.52 -11.86 -17.27
N VAL A 155 14.59 -13.16 -16.97
CA VAL A 155 14.05 -14.25 -17.79
C VAL A 155 13.52 -15.37 -16.89
N SER A 156 12.62 -16.20 -17.44
CA SER A 156 11.92 -17.28 -16.71
C SER A 156 12.84 -18.27 -16.01
N GLU A 157 14.01 -18.55 -16.56
CA GLU A 157 14.97 -19.49 -15.97
C GLU A 157 15.59 -18.99 -14.67
N ASN A 158 15.48 -17.69 -14.36
CA ASN A 158 16.10 -17.06 -13.20
C ASN A 158 15.09 -16.66 -12.11
N VAL A 159 13.81 -17.06 -12.21
CA VAL A 159 12.75 -16.64 -11.27
C VAL A 159 13.16 -16.90 -9.82
N ASP A 160 13.60 -18.12 -9.49
CA ASP A 160 13.99 -18.49 -8.12
C ASP A 160 15.09 -17.57 -7.55
N TYR A 161 16.09 -17.26 -8.37
CA TYR A 161 17.17 -16.36 -7.99
C TYR A 161 16.65 -14.94 -7.80
N LEU A 162 15.85 -14.43 -8.74
CA LEU A 162 15.28 -13.09 -8.70
C LEU A 162 14.41 -12.90 -7.46
N VAL A 163 13.49 -13.84 -7.21
CA VAL A 163 12.60 -13.85 -6.05
C VAL A 163 13.42 -13.82 -4.76
N LYS A 164 14.45 -14.66 -4.64
CA LYS A 164 15.35 -14.67 -3.48
C LYS A 164 16.07 -13.33 -3.30
N ALA A 165 16.76 -12.87 -4.34
CA ALA A 165 17.59 -11.67 -4.29
C ALA A 165 16.76 -10.40 -4.02
N ILE A 166 15.60 -10.27 -4.66
CA ILE A 166 14.66 -9.17 -4.44
C ILE A 166 14.12 -9.21 -3.01
N SER A 167 13.68 -10.38 -2.54
CA SER A 167 13.13 -10.54 -1.18
C SER A 167 14.15 -10.28 -0.06
N GLU A 168 15.43 -10.57 -0.31
CA GLU A 168 16.55 -10.24 0.58
C GLU A 168 16.81 -8.73 0.59
N ALA A 169 17.02 -8.14 -0.59
CA ALA A 169 17.25 -6.70 -0.71
C ALA A 169 16.09 -5.85 -0.15
N ALA A 170 14.83 -6.27 -0.38
CA ALA A 170 13.65 -5.57 0.11
C ALA A 170 13.58 -5.55 1.64
N ARG A 171 14.01 -6.62 2.32
CA ARG A 171 14.11 -6.64 3.78
C ARG A 171 15.17 -5.68 4.28
N ASP A 172 16.34 -5.69 3.66
CA ASP A 172 17.46 -4.84 4.08
C ASP A 172 17.13 -3.36 3.90
N VAL A 173 16.57 -3.01 2.74
CA VAL A 173 16.12 -1.66 2.43
C VAL A 173 14.98 -1.21 3.35
N GLY A 174 13.97 -2.07 3.54
CA GLY A 174 12.81 -1.78 4.39
C GLY A 174 13.17 -1.62 5.87
N ALA A 175 14.14 -2.38 6.37
CA ALA A 175 14.62 -2.25 7.75
C ALA A 175 15.31 -0.90 8.01
N ARG A 176 16.01 -0.35 6.99
CA ARG A 176 16.70 0.94 7.07
C ARG A 176 15.78 2.13 6.81
N ASN A 177 14.76 1.93 5.97
CA ASN A 177 13.83 2.97 5.55
C ASN A 177 12.38 2.44 5.67
N PRO A 178 11.86 2.23 6.88
CA PRO A 178 10.54 1.67 7.07
C PRO A 178 9.44 2.53 6.42
N PRO A 179 8.34 1.92 5.96
CA PRO A 179 7.17 2.67 5.52
C PRO A 179 6.50 3.40 6.69
N CYS A 180 5.79 4.48 6.39
CA CYS A 180 4.98 5.20 7.38
C CYS A 180 3.83 4.31 7.87
N LYS A 181 3.53 4.35 9.17
CA LYS A 181 2.41 3.61 9.79
C LYS A 181 1.37 4.56 10.36
N ASP A 182 0.91 5.48 9.52
CA ASP A 182 -0.13 6.48 9.82
C ASP A 182 -1.15 6.52 8.68
N LEU A 183 -2.18 7.36 8.81
CA LEU A 183 -3.27 7.42 7.83
C LEU A 183 -2.85 7.99 6.47
N THR A 184 -1.58 8.38 6.29
CA THR A 184 -1.04 8.81 4.99
C THR A 184 -0.49 7.66 4.16
N ASN A 185 -0.41 6.43 4.71
CA ASN A 185 0.05 5.25 3.98
C ASN A 185 -1.14 4.38 3.53
N PRO A 186 -1.55 4.40 2.24
CA PRO A 186 -2.65 3.59 1.75
C PRO A 186 -2.43 2.08 1.89
N ILE A 187 -1.19 1.59 1.76
CA ILE A 187 -0.90 0.16 1.93
C ILE A 187 -1.10 -0.27 3.37
N ALA A 188 -0.55 0.48 4.32
CA ALA A 188 -0.70 0.16 5.75
C ALA A 188 -2.16 0.29 6.21
N CYS A 189 -2.91 1.22 5.62
CA CYS A 189 -4.28 1.51 6.03
C CYS A 189 -5.34 0.59 5.42
N TYR A 190 -4.99 -0.31 4.50
CA TYR A 190 -5.97 -1.15 3.82
C TYR A 190 -6.85 -1.95 4.77
N GLU A 191 -6.20 -2.73 5.67
CA GLU A 191 -6.90 -3.53 6.68
C GLU A 191 -7.66 -2.64 7.69
N PHE A 192 -7.11 -1.46 8.03
CA PHE A 192 -7.76 -0.48 8.89
C PHE A 192 -9.08 0.03 8.31
N TYR A 193 -9.09 0.49 7.05
CA TYR A 193 -10.31 1.03 6.42
C TYR A 193 -11.35 -0.07 6.19
N LEU A 194 -10.93 -1.29 5.83
CA LEU A 194 -11.85 -2.42 5.71
C LEU A 194 -12.51 -2.74 7.06
N ALA A 195 -11.74 -2.75 8.16
CA ALA A 195 -12.27 -2.94 9.51
C ALA A 195 -13.19 -1.79 9.96
N LEU A 196 -12.81 -0.55 9.64
CA LEU A 196 -13.59 0.65 9.93
C LEU A 196 -14.95 0.57 9.24
N LEU A 197 -14.96 0.30 7.94
CA LEU A 197 -16.18 0.13 7.16
C LEU A 197 -17.02 -1.03 7.68
N TYR A 198 -16.40 -2.15 8.08
CA TYR A 198 -17.12 -3.25 8.68
C TYR A 198 -17.83 -2.81 9.95
N VAL A 199 -17.14 -2.16 10.89
CA VAL A 199 -17.73 -1.73 12.17
C VAL A 199 -18.83 -0.69 11.98
N LEU A 200 -18.69 0.18 10.99
CA LEU A 200 -19.52 1.37 10.76
C LEU A 200 -20.53 1.21 9.60
N ASP A 201 -20.69 -0.01 9.08
CA ASP A 201 -21.53 -0.34 7.93
C ASP A 201 -23.03 -0.03 8.17
N PRO A 202 -23.73 0.72 7.29
CA PRO A 202 -23.23 1.42 6.10
C PRO A 202 -22.73 2.83 6.41
N MET A 203 -21.58 3.19 5.83
CA MET A 203 -20.90 4.47 6.07
C MET A 203 -20.96 5.39 4.84
N PRO A 204 -21.44 6.64 4.94
CA PRO A 204 -21.35 7.60 3.83
C PRO A 204 -19.90 7.82 3.39
N ARG A 205 -19.66 7.89 2.08
CA ARG A 205 -18.29 8.09 1.55
C ARG A 205 -17.68 9.42 2.03
N SER A 206 -18.48 10.49 2.13
CA SER A 206 -18.04 11.79 2.66
C SER A 206 -17.58 11.73 4.12
N ALA A 207 -18.21 10.87 4.94
CA ALA A 207 -17.85 10.72 6.34
C ALA A 207 -16.43 10.15 6.53
N VAL A 208 -15.89 9.43 5.54
CA VAL A 208 -14.50 8.94 5.57
C VAL A 208 -13.54 10.14 5.52
N SER A 209 -13.74 11.05 4.57
CA SER A 209 -12.90 12.25 4.43
C SER A 209 -12.99 13.15 5.67
N ASP A 210 -14.20 13.35 6.21
CA ASP A 210 -14.38 14.13 7.44
C ASP A 210 -13.67 13.51 8.65
N LEU A 211 -13.69 12.17 8.74
CA LEU A 211 -13.03 11.46 9.82
C LEU A 211 -11.52 11.61 9.73
N VAL A 212 -10.96 11.45 8.52
CA VAL A 212 -9.52 11.56 8.28
C VAL A 212 -8.99 12.95 8.61
N ARG A 213 -9.72 14.02 8.23
CA ARG A 213 -9.39 15.41 8.61
C ARG A 213 -9.28 15.61 10.11
N VAL A 214 -10.16 14.96 10.86
CA VAL A 214 -10.15 15.03 12.33
C VAL A 214 -9.02 14.19 12.94
N MET A 215 -8.67 13.06 12.33
CA MET A 215 -7.66 12.15 12.85
C MET A 215 -6.21 12.52 12.47
N GLU A 216 -5.99 13.23 11.35
CA GLU A 216 -4.68 13.70 10.88
C GLU A 216 -4.72 15.18 10.47
N PRO A 217 -4.96 16.12 11.40
CA PRO A 217 -5.13 17.53 11.05
C PRO A 217 -3.89 18.15 10.37
N GLU A 218 -2.68 17.73 10.75
CA GLU A 218 -1.43 18.26 10.21
C GLU A 218 -1.11 17.77 8.79
N LYS A 219 -1.69 16.63 8.38
CA LYS A 219 -1.43 15.97 7.08
C LYS A 219 -2.73 15.66 6.32
N ALA A 220 -3.79 16.43 6.57
CA ALA A 220 -5.15 16.11 6.13
C ALA A 220 -5.25 15.82 4.63
N SER A 221 -4.65 16.66 3.77
CA SER A 221 -4.68 16.48 2.32
C SER A 221 -4.02 15.17 1.85
N VAL A 222 -2.89 14.79 2.44
CA VAL A 222 -2.19 13.54 2.10
C VAL A 222 -2.97 12.34 2.63
N ALA A 223 -3.49 12.44 3.86
CA ALA A 223 -4.29 11.39 4.47
C ALA A 223 -5.62 11.18 3.71
N GLU A 224 -6.26 12.23 3.22
CA GLU A 224 -7.44 12.16 2.35
C GLU A 224 -7.13 11.44 1.04
N THR A 225 -6.03 11.80 0.38
CA THR A 225 -5.59 11.14 -0.86
C THR A 225 -5.34 9.64 -0.61
N ALA A 226 -4.68 9.31 0.51
CA ALA A 226 -4.45 7.93 0.92
C ALA A 226 -5.78 7.19 1.21
N ALA A 227 -6.71 7.80 1.92
CA ALA A 227 -8.02 7.25 2.19
C ALA A 227 -8.79 6.98 0.89
N GLU A 228 -8.84 7.94 -0.03
CA GLU A 228 -9.48 7.78 -1.33
C GLU A 228 -8.84 6.63 -2.13
N THR A 229 -7.52 6.53 -2.12
CA THR A 229 -6.78 5.42 -2.74
C THR A 229 -7.26 4.08 -2.19
N VAL A 230 -7.34 3.95 -0.85
CA VAL A 230 -7.77 2.69 -0.21
C VAL A 230 -9.23 2.39 -0.51
N ILE A 231 -10.13 3.36 -0.37
CA ILE A 231 -11.57 3.17 -0.60
C ILE A 231 -11.82 2.75 -2.06
N ASN A 232 -11.15 3.37 -3.02
CA ASN A 232 -11.22 2.97 -4.42
C ASN A 232 -10.69 1.55 -4.62
N GLY A 233 -9.55 1.21 -4.02
CA GLY A 233 -9.01 -0.15 -4.06
C GLY A 233 -9.96 -1.19 -3.47
N LEU A 234 -10.61 -0.89 -2.34
CA LEU A 234 -11.61 -1.77 -1.71
C LEU A 234 -12.84 -1.98 -2.61
N VAL A 235 -13.29 -0.95 -3.32
CA VAL A 235 -14.41 -1.05 -4.27
C VAL A 235 -14.01 -1.84 -5.50
N ASN A 236 -12.86 -1.55 -6.10
CA ASN A 236 -12.37 -2.20 -7.32
C ASN A 236 -12.05 -3.68 -7.07
N ASN A 237 -11.55 -4.02 -5.89
CA ASN A 237 -11.33 -5.40 -5.48
C ASN A 237 -12.65 -6.12 -5.09
N GLY A 238 -13.76 -5.40 -4.97
CA GLY A 238 -15.05 -5.96 -4.56
C GLY A 238 -15.15 -6.31 -3.08
N ASP A 239 -14.24 -5.82 -2.24
CA ASP A 239 -14.32 -5.96 -0.77
C ASP A 239 -15.38 -5.02 -0.18
N THR A 240 -15.71 -3.93 -0.87
CA THR A 240 -16.74 -2.95 -0.50
C THR A 240 -17.59 -2.60 -1.70
N LEU A 241 -18.87 -2.29 -1.47
CA LEU A 241 -19.82 -1.84 -2.48
C LEU A 241 -20.23 -0.39 -2.20
N LEU A 242 -20.34 0.43 -3.24
CA LEU A 242 -20.89 1.78 -3.15
C LEU A 242 -22.36 1.76 -3.59
N VAL A 243 -23.28 1.89 -2.63
CA VAL A 243 -24.73 1.89 -2.87
C VAL A 243 -25.30 3.24 -2.43
N SER A 244 -25.81 4.02 -3.38
CA SER A 244 -26.43 5.33 -3.11
C SER A 244 -25.54 6.28 -2.28
N GLY A 245 -24.23 6.34 -2.60
CA GLY A 245 -23.26 7.19 -1.89
C GLY A 245 -22.76 6.63 -0.55
N ARG A 246 -23.18 5.41 -0.17
CA ARG A 246 -22.77 4.73 1.05
C ARG A 246 -21.94 3.49 0.76
N LEU A 247 -20.91 3.29 1.57
CA LEU A 247 -20.00 2.16 1.52
C LEU A 247 -20.54 1.06 2.43
N THR A 248 -20.67 -0.14 1.87
CA THR A 248 -21.09 -1.37 2.56
C THR A 248 -20.05 -2.46 2.32
N VAL A 249 -19.70 -3.22 3.35
CA VAL A 249 -18.69 -4.29 3.19
C VAL A 249 -19.34 -5.51 2.53
N SER A 250 -18.69 -6.06 1.52
CA SER A 250 -19.17 -7.24 0.82
C SER A 250 -18.85 -8.52 1.61
N LYS A 251 -19.46 -9.65 1.24
CA LYS A 251 -19.07 -10.96 1.79
C LYS A 251 -17.58 -11.25 1.60
N LYS A 252 -17.04 -10.92 0.43
CA LYS A 252 -15.61 -11.03 0.12
C LYS A 252 -14.78 -10.18 1.08
N GLY A 253 -15.17 -8.93 1.31
CA GLY A 253 -14.46 -8.04 2.24
C GLY A 253 -14.43 -8.56 3.67
N ILE A 254 -15.52 -9.18 4.14
CA ILE A 254 -15.55 -9.84 5.45
C ILE A 254 -14.57 -11.03 5.49
N GLU A 255 -14.54 -11.85 4.44
CA GLU A 255 -13.59 -12.97 4.32
C GLU A 255 -12.14 -12.47 4.32
N THR A 256 -11.83 -11.43 3.52
CA THR A 256 -10.51 -10.77 3.48
C THR A 256 -10.08 -10.28 4.86
N LEU A 257 -10.97 -9.58 5.58
CA LEU A 257 -10.69 -9.03 6.91
C LEU A 257 -10.42 -10.13 7.94
N LEU A 258 -11.20 -11.22 7.91
CA LEU A 258 -11.10 -12.32 8.86
C LEU A 258 -9.94 -13.28 8.55
N GLN A 259 -9.43 -13.30 7.32
CA GLN A 259 -8.25 -14.08 6.92
C GLN A 259 -6.93 -13.30 7.10
N ALA A 260 -6.98 -11.98 7.31
CA ALA A 260 -5.78 -11.17 7.55
C ALA A 260 -4.93 -11.67 8.74
N PRO A 261 -5.51 -12.12 9.88
CA PRO A 261 -4.76 -12.74 10.96
C PRO A 261 -4.18 -14.10 10.56
N ARG A 262 -2.84 -14.23 10.61
CA ARG A 262 -2.12 -15.48 10.30
C ARG A 262 -1.92 -16.43 11.49
N SER A 263 -2.66 -16.22 12.58
CA SER A 263 -2.69 -17.13 13.73
C SER A 263 -4.04 -17.06 14.42
N ASP A 264 -4.49 -18.20 14.97
CA ASP A 264 -5.75 -18.29 15.70
C ASP A 264 -5.83 -17.28 16.83
N ARG A 265 -4.71 -17.05 17.52
CA ARG A 265 -4.63 -16.02 18.57
C ARG A 265 -4.93 -14.62 18.03
N ARG A 266 -4.34 -14.23 16.90
CA ARG A 266 -4.59 -12.89 16.31
C ARG A 266 -6.03 -12.81 15.76
N TYR A 267 -6.54 -13.92 15.24
CA TYR A 267 -7.93 -14.01 14.77
C TYR A 267 -8.92 -13.75 15.91
N GLU A 268 -8.77 -14.45 17.04
CA GLU A 268 -9.66 -14.27 18.20
C GLU A 268 -9.57 -12.86 18.79
N VAL A 269 -8.37 -12.27 18.86
CA VAL A 269 -8.19 -10.88 19.28
C VAL A 269 -8.90 -9.91 18.33
N LEU A 270 -8.69 -10.04 17.02
CA LEU A 270 -9.35 -9.18 16.03
C LEU A 270 -10.87 -9.32 16.12
N LYS A 271 -11.38 -10.56 16.16
CA LYS A 271 -12.80 -10.86 16.25
C LYS A 271 -13.44 -10.24 17.50
N GLY A 272 -12.76 -10.34 18.65
CA GLY A 272 -13.19 -9.70 19.89
C GLY A 272 -13.31 -8.18 19.75
N ILE A 273 -12.25 -7.53 19.24
CA ILE A 273 -12.22 -6.08 19.00
C ILE A 273 -13.34 -5.65 18.04
N LEU A 274 -13.47 -6.33 16.90
CA LEU A 274 -14.52 -6.00 15.91
C LEU A 274 -15.92 -6.15 16.49
N SER A 275 -16.16 -7.19 17.31
CA SER A 275 -17.47 -7.43 17.92
C SER A 275 -17.82 -6.38 18.97
N GLU A 276 -16.86 -6.01 19.83
CA GLU A 276 -17.00 -4.94 20.82
C GLU A 276 -17.35 -3.61 20.14
N LEU A 277 -16.53 -3.21 19.16
CA LEU A 277 -16.68 -1.91 18.49
C LEU A 277 -17.95 -1.86 17.63
N ARG A 278 -18.31 -2.95 16.94
CA ARG A 278 -19.55 -3.02 16.15
C ARG A 278 -20.79 -2.94 17.03
N THR A 279 -20.79 -3.60 18.19
CA THR A 279 -21.90 -3.49 19.15
C THR A 279 -22.07 -2.06 19.65
N MET A 280 -20.96 -1.39 19.96
CA MET A 280 -20.97 0.03 20.34
C MET A 280 -21.50 0.93 19.21
N ALA A 281 -21.06 0.71 17.97
CA ALA A 281 -21.52 1.46 16.81
C ALA A 281 -23.04 1.32 16.61
N LEU A 282 -23.55 0.09 16.60
CA LEU A 282 -24.98 -0.19 16.41
C LEU A 282 -25.84 0.45 17.51
N ASN A 283 -25.41 0.36 18.77
CA ASN A 283 -26.10 1.00 19.88
C ASN A 283 -26.15 2.54 19.74
N ALA A 284 -25.05 3.15 19.28
CA ALA A 284 -24.99 4.59 19.08
C ALA A 284 -25.82 5.05 17.87
N MET A 285 -25.84 4.27 16.79
CA MET A 285 -26.67 4.52 15.60
C MET A 285 -28.18 4.46 15.92
N LEU A 286 -28.59 3.46 16.72
CA LEU A 286 -29.98 3.30 17.17
C LEU A 286 -30.44 4.47 18.05
N ARG A 287 -29.59 4.92 19.00
CA ARG A 287 -29.93 6.04 19.91
C ARG A 287 -30.10 7.39 19.20
N ARG A 288 -29.46 7.60 18.04
CA ARG A 288 -29.45 8.89 17.32
C ARG A 288 -30.26 8.91 16.01
N GLN A 289 -31.16 7.95 15.82
CA GLN A 289 -32.01 7.82 14.62
C GLN A 289 -31.23 7.86 13.28
N HIS A 290 -30.01 7.32 13.21
CA HIS A 290 -29.11 7.26 12.04
C HIS A 290 -28.74 8.60 11.34
N LYS A 291 -29.64 9.59 11.21
CA LYS A 291 -29.45 10.84 10.46
C LYS A 291 -28.39 11.76 11.06
N HIS A 292 -28.21 11.76 12.38
CA HIS A 292 -27.23 12.62 13.06
C HIS A 292 -25.98 11.87 13.53
N PHE A 293 -25.77 10.64 13.05
CA PHE A 293 -24.67 9.81 13.54
C PHE A 293 -23.31 10.28 13.01
N TRP A 294 -23.24 10.77 11.77
CA TRP A 294 -21.97 11.17 11.11
C TRP A 294 -21.59 12.63 11.38
N GLY A 295 -22.54 13.44 11.89
CA GLY A 295 -22.33 14.86 12.15
C GLY A 295 -22.72 15.76 10.99
N GLU A 296 -23.61 15.30 10.09
CA GLU A 296 -24.29 16.17 9.12
C GLU A 296 -25.03 17.29 9.89
N ALA A 297 -24.71 18.54 9.55
CA ALA A 297 -25.46 19.70 10.02
C ALA A 297 -26.88 19.66 9.42
N VAL A 298 -27.86 20.10 10.21
CA VAL A 298 -29.22 20.39 9.74
C VAL A 298 -29.19 21.42 8.62
#